data_AF-A0A2S8PD23-F1
#
_entry.id   AF-A0A2S8PD23-F1
#
_cell.length_a   1.000
_cell.length_b   1.000
_cell.length_c   1.000
_cell.angle_alpha   90.00
_cell.angle_beta   90.00
_cell.angle_gamma   90.00
#
_symmetry.space_group_name_H-M   'P 1'
#
loop_
_entity.id
_entity.type
_entity.pdbx_description
1 polymer ?
#
loop_
_entity_poly.entity_id
_entity_poly.type
_entity_poly.pdbx_seq_one_letter_code
_entity_poly.pdbx_strand_id
1 'polypeptide(L)'
;EAARVSAVPGTSEHQTGLTMDVSSPSVGNVLGAVFGSSEEGRWLAAHAAEYGFIVRYPDGMESVTGYVYEPWHLRYIGTDLAPDIARSGLALEDYFDEANMKL
;
A
#
# COMPACT_ATOMS: atom_id res chain seq x y z
N GLU A 1 -3.70 -19.72 3.58
CA GLU A 1 -3.00 -19.06 4.70
C GLU A 1 -1.79 -18.26 4.21
N ALA A 2 -0.78 -18.88 3.58
CA ALA A 2 0.40 -18.16 3.06
C ALA A 2 0.11 -17.11 1.97
N ALA A 3 -0.88 -17.34 1.10
CA ALA A 3 -1.18 -16.45 -0.03
C ALA A 3 -1.72 -15.06 0.37
N ARG A 4 -2.11 -14.85 1.64
CA ARG A 4 -2.66 -13.56 2.15
C ARG A 4 -1.58 -12.55 2.54
N VAL A 5 -0.33 -13.01 2.66
CA VAL A 5 0.84 -12.21 3.09
C VAL A 5 2.06 -12.42 2.18
N SER A 6 1.97 -13.37 1.24
CA SER A 6 3.04 -13.67 0.30
C SER A 6 2.44 -13.94 -1.07
N ALA A 7 2.79 -13.10 -2.02
CA ALA A 7 2.44 -13.30 -3.42
C ALA A 7 3.03 -14.62 -3.95
N VAL A 8 2.32 -15.25 -4.88
CA VAL A 8 2.86 -16.38 -5.65
C VAL A 8 4.02 -15.87 -6.51
N PRO A 9 5.11 -16.65 -6.70
CA PRO A 9 6.19 -16.24 -7.58
C PRO A 9 5.67 -15.89 -8.99
N GLY A 10 6.06 -14.74 -9.53
CA GLY A 10 5.56 -14.23 -10.81
C GLY A 10 4.36 -13.29 -10.70
N THR A 11 3.78 -13.13 -9.50
CA THR A 11 2.63 -12.24 -9.25
C THR A 11 2.94 -11.17 -8.20
N SER A 12 4.20 -10.99 -7.82
CA SER A 12 4.59 -10.04 -6.79
C SER A 12 4.95 -8.68 -7.39
N GLU A 13 4.36 -7.60 -6.87
CA GLU A 13 4.71 -6.24 -7.29
C GLU A 13 6.17 -5.90 -6.98
N HIS A 14 6.81 -6.54 -5.98
CA HIS A 14 8.25 -6.42 -5.72
C HIS A 14 9.12 -6.80 -6.92
N GLN A 15 8.67 -7.70 -7.80
CA GLN A 15 9.42 -8.08 -9.01
C GLN A 15 9.53 -6.94 -10.03
N THR A 16 8.68 -5.92 -9.93
CA THR A 16 8.71 -4.77 -10.82
C THR A 16 9.75 -3.72 -10.43
N GLY A 17 10.27 -3.78 -9.19
CA GLY A 17 11.11 -2.73 -8.62
C GLY A 17 10.35 -1.44 -8.25
N LEU A 18 9.01 -1.43 -8.33
CA LEU A 18 8.15 -0.30 -7.97
C LEU A 18 7.56 -0.40 -6.56
N THR A 19 7.98 -1.40 -5.79
CA THR A 19 7.43 -1.69 -4.46
C THR A 19 8.56 -1.75 -3.45
N MET A 20 8.31 -1.24 -2.24
CA MET A 20 9.27 -1.25 -1.14
C MET A 20 8.56 -1.50 0.19
N ASP A 21 9.15 -2.39 0.99
CA ASP A 21 8.75 -2.58 2.37
C ASP A 21 9.61 -1.70 3.27
N VAL A 22 8.98 -0.96 4.20
CA VAL A 22 9.67 -0.05 5.13
C VAL A 22 9.28 -0.30 6.59
N SER A 23 10.12 0.13 7.52
CA SER A 23 9.81 0.08 8.95
C SER A 23 10.51 1.24 9.67
N SER A 24 10.40 1.27 11.00
CA SER A 24 11.07 2.23 11.86
C SER A 24 11.74 1.55 13.07
N PRO A 25 12.81 2.15 13.62
CA PRO A 25 13.42 1.68 14.86
C PRO A 25 12.44 1.70 16.04
N SER A 26 11.45 2.60 16.03
CA SER A 26 10.43 2.72 17.10
C SER A 26 9.57 1.47 17.25
N VAL A 27 9.44 0.66 16.20
CA VAL A 27 8.77 -0.65 16.23
C VAL A 27 9.75 -1.83 16.13
N GLY A 28 11.05 -1.59 16.33
CA GLY A 28 12.07 -2.63 16.24
C GLY A 28 12.36 -3.09 14.82
N ASN A 29 12.11 -2.24 13.82
CA ASN A 29 12.30 -2.52 12.39
C ASN A 29 11.52 -3.75 11.87
N VAL A 30 10.42 -4.14 12.55
CA VAL A 30 9.57 -5.24 12.10
C VAL A 30 8.62 -4.80 10.99
N LEU A 31 8.34 -5.69 10.05
CA LEU A 31 7.28 -5.53 9.06
C LEU A 31 6.00 -6.12 9.64
N GLY A 32 5.13 -5.27 10.19
CA GLY A 32 3.90 -5.70 10.84
C GLY A 32 2.94 -4.55 11.07
N ALA A 33 1.67 -4.88 11.38
CA ALA A 33 0.61 -3.88 11.54
C ALA A 33 0.93 -2.84 12.63
N VAL A 34 1.79 -3.17 13.59
CA VAL A 34 2.34 -2.25 14.60
C VAL A 34 3.03 -1.03 13.99
N PHE A 35 3.59 -1.14 12.78
CA PHE A 35 4.17 0.00 12.09
C PHE A 35 3.12 1.07 11.81
N GLY A 36 1.91 0.69 11.38
CA GLY A 36 0.82 1.63 11.09
C GLY A 36 0.32 2.42 12.30
N SER A 37 0.54 1.91 13.52
CA SER A 37 0.20 2.60 14.77
C SER A 37 1.37 3.37 15.40
N SER A 38 2.55 3.37 14.77
CA SER A 38 3.68 4.23 15.15
C SER A 38 3.50 5.67 14.68
N GLU A 39 4.34 6.59 15.15
CA GLU A 39 4.35 7.98 14.67
C GLU A 39 4.82 8.03 13.20
N GLU A 40 5.86 7.27 12.87
CA GLU A 40 6.46 7.21 11.54
C GLU A 40 5.51 6.58 10.51
N GLY A 41 4.81 5.51 10.89
CA GLY A 41 3.81 4.87 10.01
C GLY A 41 2.59 5.76 9.75
N ARG A 42 2.11 6.49 10.77
CA ARG A 42 1.05 7.50 10.57
C ARG A 42 1.50 8.64 9.67
N TRP A 43 2.72 9.14 9.87
CA TRP A 43 3.30 10.16 9.01
C TRP A 43 3.40 9.67 7.57
N LEU A 44 3.92 8.47 7.37
CA LEU A 44 4.03 7.85 6.04
C LEU A 44 2.67 7.67 5.38
N ALA A 45 1.65 7.18 6.10
CA ALA A 45 0.31 7.04 5.55
C ALA A 45 -0.31 8.38 5.11
N ALA A 46 0.02 9.48 5.80
CA ALA A 46 -0.46 10.82 5.47
C ALA A 46 0.30 11.46 4.30
N HIS A 47 1.60 11.17 4.15
CA HIS A 47 2.49 11.91 3.25
C HIS A 47 3.03 11.11 2.06
N ALA A 48 2.93 9.77 2.06
CA ALA A 48 3.48 8.93 0.98
C ALA A 48 3.03 9.37 -0.43
N ALA A 49 1.77 9.79 -0.56
CA ALA A 49 1.19 10.23 -1.82
C ALA A 49 1.86 11.49 -2.40
N GLU A 50 2.40 12.37 -1.56
CA GLU A 50 3.15 13.56 -1.99
C GLU A 50 4.43 13.19 -2.75
N TYR A 51 4.95 11.99 -2.50
CA TYR A 51 6.18 11.45 -3.11
C TYR A 51 5.91 10.37 -4.15
N GLY A 52 4.65 10.19 -4.56
CA GLY A 52 4.25 9.23 -5.59
C GLY A 52 4.05 7.79 -5.10
N PHE A 53 3.94 7.58 -3.79
CA PHE A 53 3.68 6.27 -3.18
C PHE A 53 2.29 6.17 -2.57
N ILE A 54 1.75 4.95 -2.54
CA ILE A 54 0.54 4.61 -1.76
C ILE A 54 0.84 3.46 -0.81
N VAL A 55 0.09 3.38 0.30
CA VAL A 55 -0.01 2.15 1.08
C VAL A 55 -0.83 1.17 0.26
N ARG A 56 -0.18 0.11 -0.25
CA ARG A 56 -0.74 -0.74 -1.30
C ARG A 56 -1.91 -1.62 -0.82
N TYR A 57 -1.84 -2.05 0.44
CA TYR A 57 -2.83 -2.90 1.09
C TYR A 57 -3.39 -2.18 2.33
N PRO A 58 -4.37 -1.27 2.14
CA PRO A 58 -4.97 -0.49 3.23
C PRO A 58 -5.90 -1.32 4.10
N ASP A 59 -6.16 -0.83 5.32
CA ASP A 59 -7.04 -1.49 6.28
C ASP A 59 -8.48 -1.59 5.76
N GLY A 60 -9.13 -2.72 6.03
CA GLY A 60 -10.50 -3.01 5.57
C GLY A 60 -10.65 -3.37 4.09
N MET A 61 -9.59 -3.33 3.27
CA MET A 61 -9.66 -3.58 1.82
C MET A 61 -9.18 -4.97 1.38
N GLU A 62 -9.13 -5.93 2.30
CA GLU A 62 -8.65 -7.27 1.99
C GLU A 62 -9.55 -8.00 0.98
N SER A 63 -10.87 -7.79 1.01
CA SER A 63 -11.79 -8.42 0.04
C SER A 63 -11.56 -7.96 -1.40
N VAL A 64 -10.92 -6.81 -1.58
CA VAL A 64 -10.59 -6.21 -2.88
C VAL A 64 -9.18 -6.61 -3.30
N THR A 65 -8.20 -6.41 -2.41
CA THR A 65 -6.79 -6.61 -2.73
C THR A 65 -6.33 -8.07 -2.61
N GLY A 66 -7.02 -8.88 -1.80
CA GLY A 66 -6.60 -10.24 -1.43
C GLY A 66 -5.50 -10.31 -0.37
N TYR A 67 -5.03 -9.17 0.15
CA TYR A 67 -3.99 -9.07 1.18
C TYR A 67 -4.52 -8.45 2.45
N VAL A 68 -3.98 -8.87 3.59
CA VAL A 68 -4.24 -8.23 4.88
C VAL A 68 -3.68 -6.80 4.89
N TYR A 69 -4.04 -6.01 5.90
CA TYR A 69 -3.46 -4.68 6.09
C TYR A 69 -1.93 -4.74 6.23
N GLU A 70 -1.21 -4.09 5.31
CA GLU A 70 0.25 -4.00 5.31
C GLU A 70 0.71 -2.52 5.28
N PRO A 71 0.75 -1.81 6.41
CA PRO A 71 1.17 -0.40 6.47
C PRO A 71 2.61 -0.15 6.01
N TRP A 72 3.43 -1.20 5.95
CA TRP A 72 4.82 -1.13 5.53
C TRP A 72 5.00 -1.22 4.01
N HIS A 73 3.98 -1.70 3.28
CA HIS A 73 4.10 -2.07 1.87
C HIS A 73 3.73 -0.87 0.97
N LEU A 74 4.75 -0.21 0.44
CA LEU A 74 4.59 0.95 -0.42
C LEU A 74 4.65 0.58 -1.89
N ARG A 75 3.70 1.08 -2.68
CA ARG A 75 3.72 0.99 -4.15
C ARG A 75 3.94 2.36 -4.76
N TYR A 76 4.98 2.50 -5.56
CA TYR A 76 5.21 3.69 -6.39
C TYR A 76 4.28 3.67 -7.62
N ILE A 77 3.60 4.79 -7.83
CA ILE A 77 2.70 4.99 -8.97
C ILE A 77 2.81 6.40 -9.59
N GLY A 78 3.76 7.21 -9.10
CA GLY A 78 4.04 8.54 -9.61
C GLY A 78 3.28 9.65 -8.88
N THR A 79 3.86 10.85 -8.91
CA THR A 79 3.37 12.03 -8.17
C THR A 79 2.05 12.59 -8.70
N ASP A 80 1.68 12.26 -9.94
CA ASP A 80 0.44 12.73 -10.54
C ASP A 80 -0.77 11.91 -10.05
N LEU A 81 -0.60 10.58 -9.94
CA LEU A 81 -1.69 9.66 -9.65
C LEU A 81 -1.83 9.34 -8.15
N ALA A 82 -0.72 9.22 -7.43
CA ALA A 82 -0.76 8.82 -6.01
C ALA A 82 -1.64 9.75 -5.15
N PRO A 83 -1.60 11.10 -5.30
CA PRO A 83 -2.51 11.98 -4.57
C PRO A 83 -3.98 11.74 -4.88
N ASP A 84 -4.31 11.34 -6.11
CA ASP A 84 -5.70 11.08 -6.50
C ASP A 84 -6.23 9.77 -5.91
N ILE A 85 -5.44 8.71 -5.98
CA ILE A 85 -5.75 7.44 -5.33
C ILE A 85 -5.91 7.65 -3.82
N ALA A 86 -4.98 8.34 -3.17
CA ALA A 86 -5.03 8.61 -1.73
C ALA A 86 -6.30 9.38 -1.32
N ARG A 87 -6.73 10.37 -2.11
CA ARG A 87 -7.98 11.12 -1.86
C ARG A 87 -9.24 10.28 -2.09
N SER A 88 -9.19 9.32 -3.01
CA SER A 88 -10.34 8.46 -3.32
C SER A 88 -10.68 7.51 -2.18
N GLY A 89 -9.68 7.15 -1.36
CA GLY A 89 -9.81 6.12 -0.32
C GLY A 89 -9.96 4.70 -0.86
N LEU A 90 -9.78 4.50 -2.17
CA LEU A 90 -9.89 3.21 -2.84
C LEU A 90 -8.57 2.43 -2.77
N ALA A 91 -8.69 1.10 -2.84
CA ALA A 91 -7.57 0.26 -3.24
C ALA A 91 -7.24 0.48 -4.73
N LEU A 92 -6.06 0.03 -5.15
CA LEU A 92 -5.60 0.25 -6.52
C LEU A 92 -6.48 -0.46 -7.56
N GLU A 93 -6.93 -1.66 -7.22
CA GLU A 93 -7.87 -2.47 -8.00
C GLU A 93 -9.16 -1.72 -8.27
N ASP A 94 -9.80 -1.20 -7.21
CA ASP A 94 -11.04 -0.43 -7.33
C ASP A 94 -10.82 0.88 -8.09
N TYR A 95 -9.70 1.56 -7.88
CA TYR A 95 -9.39 2.81 -8.57
C TYR A 95 -9.32 2.62 -10.09
N PHE A 96 -8.77 1.49 -10.56
CA PHE A 96 -8.70 1.15 -11.98
C PHE A 96 -9.86 0.30 -12.49
N ASP A 97 -10.88 0.05 -11.69
CA ASP A 97 -12.11 -0.58 -12.16
C ASP A 97 -12.82 0.37 -13.15
N GLU A 98 -13.28 -0.17 -14.28
CA GLU A 98 -14.02 0.57 -15.31
C GLU A 98 -15.24 1.30 -14.75
N ALA A 99 -15.86 0.79 -13.68
CA ALA A 99 -16.98 1.42 -12.99
C ALA A 99 -16.61 2.71 -12.24
N ASN A 100 -15.32 2.87 -11.89
CA ASN A 100 -14.80 4.01 -11.11
C ASN A 100 -13.96 4.98 -11.95
N MET A 101 -13.57 4.60 -13.17
CA MET A 101 -12.87 5.49 -14.09
C MET A 101 -13.78 6.64 -14.57
N LYS A 102 -13.47 7.86 -14.14
CA LYS A 102 -14.08 9.08 -14.69
C LYS A 102 -13.33 9.45 -15.98
N LEU A 103 -13.90 9.11 -17.13
CA LEU A 103 -13.50 9.68 -18.42
C LEU A 103 -13.72 11.19 -18.46
#